data_AF-A0A445B7E9-F1
#
_entry.id   AF-A0A445B7E9-F1
#
_cell.length_a   1.000
_cell.length_b   1.000
_cell.length_c   1.000
_cell.angle_alpha   90.00
_cell.angle_beta   90.00
_cell.angle_gamma   90.00
#
_symmetry.space_group_name_H-M   'P 1'
#
loop_
_entity.id
_entity.type
_entity.pdbx_description
1 polymer ?
#
loop_
_entity_poly.entity_id
_entity_poly.type
_entity_poly.pdbx_seq_one_letter_code
_entity_poly.pdbx_strand_id
1 'polypeptide(L)'
;MASKKSFVMFIHHRGSIKRKTRFGVKFTDKDPLSIFMRPTTSYDDFVNSILQKLGVQDVKRVHKLFYRIPISVLQKIMKYDCFTIGSDEDLQVLFHCRQQFPEIKTPELMAKLIDMVSSSRGSNRNTHTLGTVASSSSRPVGASSSVPVNEPLDEPVASSSFVVDLNCSGGGEVVE
;
A
#
# COMPACT_ATOMS: atom_id res chain seq x y z
N MET A 1 -30.97 -0.82 -14.66
CA MET A 1 -29.63 -0.94 -14.03
C MET A 1 -29.75 -1.96 -12.89
N ALA A 2 -29.02 -3.07 -12.94
CA ALA A 2 -29.03 -4.03 -11.83
C ALA A 2 -28.32 -3.40 -10.62
N SER A 3 -29.00 -3.31 -9.47
CA SER A 3 -28.40 -2.77 -8.24
C SER A 3 -27.23 -3.65 -7.79
N LYS A 4 -26.05 -3.06 -7.56
CA LYS A 4 -24.94 -3.77 -6.88
C LYS A 4 -25.44 -4.29 -5.53
N LYS A 5 -25.29 -5.58 -5.26
CA LYS A 5 -25.67 -6.18 -3.97
C LYS A 5 -24.51 -6.06 -2.97
N SER A 6 -24.84 -5.81 -1.71
CA SER A 6 -23.88 -5.88 -0.61
C SER A 6 -23.39 -7.32 -0.38
N PHE A 7 -22.18 -7.50 0.13
CA PHE A 7 -21.61 -8.81 0.40
C PHE A 7 -20.65 -8.80 1.59
N VAL A 8 -20.37 -9.97 2.15
CA VAL A 8 -19.34 -10.15 3.20
C VAL A 8 -17.98 -10.38 2.54
N MET A 9 -16.93 -9.83 3.14
CA MET A 9 -15.56 -9.90 2.68
C MET A 9 -14.61 -10.26 3.81
N PHE A 10 -13.56 -11.02 3.52
CA PHE A 10 -12.51 -11.34 4.51
C PHE A 10 -11.33 -10.38 4.42
N ILE A 11 -10.83 -9.95 5.58
CA ILE A 11 -9.73 -9.00 5.71
C ILE A 11 -8.65 -9.63 6.57
N HIS A 12 -7.58 -10.02 5.90
CA HIS A 12 -6.34 -10.48 6.48
C HIS A 12 -5.55 -9.26 6.97
N HIS A 13 -5.04 -9.31 8.20
CA HIS A 13 -4.34 -8.15 8.81
C HIS A 13 -3.08 -8.54 9.58
N ARG A 14 -2.91 -9.83 9.89
CA ARG A 14 -1.68 -10.41 10.49
C ARG A 14 -0.97 -11.35 9.53
N GLY A 15 -1.50 -11.43 8.31
CA GLY A 15 -1.08 -12.39 7.32
C GLY A 15 0.06 -11.93 6.41
N SER A 16 0.30 -12.76 5.39
CA SER A 16 1.25 -12.46 4.31
C SER A 16 0.64 -12.73 2.94
N ILE A 17 1.20 -12.09 1.92
CA ILE A 17 0.86 -12.29 0.52
C ILE A 17 1.90 -13.24 -0.07
N LYS A 18 1.48 -14.40 -0.58
CA LYS A 18 2.35 -15.39 -1.21
C LYS A 18 2.02 -15.52 -2.69
N ARG A 19 3.03 -15.40 -3.56
CA ARG A 19 2.91 -15.74 -4.98
C ARG A 19 3.09 -17.25 -5.18
N LYS A 20 2.25 -17.83 -6.04
CA LYS A 20 2.14 -19.25 -6.36
C LYS A 20 2.02 -19.38 -7.88
N THR A 21 2.78 -20.28 -8.48
CA THR A 21 2.82 -20.47 -9.94
C THR A 21 1.44 -20.80 -10.51
N ARG A 22 0.71 -21.75 -9.90
CA ARG A 22 -0.58 -22.24 -10.40
C ARG A 22 -1.76 -21.31 -10.13
N PHE A 23 -1.81 -20.66 -8.96
CA PHE A 23 -2.99 -19.90 -8.50
C PHE A 23 -2.76 -18.38 -8.44
N GLY A 24 -1.56 -17.91 -8.75
CA GLY A 24 -1.19 -16.51 -8.62
C GLY A 24 -1.00 -16.13 -7.15
N VAL A 25 -1.80 -15.21 -6.64
CA VAL A 25 -1.70 -14.72 -5.26
C VAL A 25 -2.52 -15.57 -4.27
N LYS A 26 -1.98 -15.78 -3.06
CA LYS A 26 -2.70 -16.31 -1.89
C LYS A 26 -2.40 -15.46 -0.66
N PHE A 27 -3.43 -15.09 0.08
CA PHE A 27 -3.29 -14.53 1.42
C PHE A 27 -3.25 -15.65 2.45
N THR A 28 -2.43 -15.47 3.48
CA THR A 28 -2.34 -16.41 4.60
C THR A 28 -2.50 -15.64 5.90
N ASP A 29 -3.64 -15.79 6.54
CA ASP A 29 -3.92 -15.35 7.90
C ASP A 29 -4.67 -16.48 8.61
N LYS A 30 -4.42 -16.67 9.91
CA LYS A 30 -5.11 -17.68 10.70
C LYS A 30 -6.46 -17.18 11.19
N ASP A 31 -6.64 -15.86 11.28
CA ASP A 31 -7.80 -15.23 11.88
C ASP A 31 -8.20 -13.96 11.10
N PRO A 32 -8.73 -14.11 9.87
CA PRO A 32 -9.18 -12.96 9.08
C PRO A 32 -10.50 -12.39 9.63
N LEU A 33 -10.63 -11.07 9.60
CA LEU A 33 -11.88 -10.40 9.95
C LEU A 33 -12.91 -10.53 8.83
N SER A 34 -14.19 -10.65 9.19
CA SER A 34 -15.29 -10.46 8.24
C SER A 34 -15.77 -9.01 8.26
N ILE A 35 -16.03 -8.39 7.12
CA ILE A 35 -16.70 -7.09 7.04
C ILE A 35 -17.84 -7.16 6.02
N PHE A 36 -18.97 -6.54 6.36
CA PHE A 36 -20.08 -6.39 5.45
C PHE A 36 -19.88 -5.12 4.62
N MET A 37 -19.79 -5.29 3.30
CA MET A 37 -19.49 -4.24 2.34
C MET A 37 -20.76 -3.84 1.58
N ARG A 38 -21.13 -2.55 1.65
CA ARG A 38 -22.26 -1.97 0.90
C ARG A 38 -21.75 -1.18 -0.31
N PRO A 39 -22.48 -1.14 -1.44
CA PRO A 39 -22.08 -0.38 -2.64
C PRO A 39 -21.86 1.11 -2.41
N THR A 40 -22.50 1.66 -1.37
CA THR A 40 -22.44 3.06 -0.96
C THR A 40 -21.36 3.34 0.09
N THR A 41 -20.54 2.35 0.45
CA THR A 41 -19.47 2.54 1.44
C THR A 41 -18.34 3.31 0.79
N SER A 42 -17.93 4.43 1.39
CA SER A 42 -16.72 5.15 0.97
C SER A 42 -15.46 4.41 1.42
N TYR A 43 -14.33 4.78 0.84
CA TYR A 43 -13.01 4.28 1.18
C TYR A 43 -12.67 4.58 2.64
N ASP A 44 -12.94 5.80 3.10
CA ASP A 44 -12.68 6.21 4.47
C ASP A 44 -13.57 5.44 5.46
N ASP A 45 -14.87 5.31 5.17
CA ASP A 45 -15.79 4.53 6.02
C ASP A 45 -15.38 3.05 6.08
N PHE A 46 -14.90 2.51 4.96
CA PHE A 46 -14.40 1.16 4.90
C PHE A 46 -13.13 0.98 5.74
N VAL A 47 -12.16 1.88 5.61
CA VAL A 47 -10.93 1.90 6.42
C VAL A 47 -11.25 2.03 7.90
N ASN A 48 -12.15 2.93 8.27
CA ASN A 48 -12.60 3.14 9.64
C ASN A 48 -13.27 1.88 10.19
N SER A 49 -14.10 1.21 9.40
CA SER A 49 -14.75 -0.06 9.78
C SER A 49 -13.72 -1.16 10.08
N ILE A 50 -12.62 -1.22 9.32
CA ILE A 50 -11.52 -2.17 9.58
C ILE A 50 -10.88 -1.88 10.94
N LEU A 51 -10.50 -0.62 11.16
CA LEU A 51 -9.80 -0.21 12.38
C LEU A 51 -10.68 -0.36 13.63
N GLN A 52 -11.97 -0.02 13.52
CA GLN A 52 -12.94 -0.17 14.60
C GLN A 52 -13.14 -1.65 14.94
N LYS A 53 -13.29 -2.52 13.94
CA LYS A 53 -13.49 -3.95 14.17
C LYS A 53 -12.25 -4.65 14.75
N LEU A 54 -11.07 -4.09 14.51
CA LEU A 54 -9.82 -4.50 15.14
C LEU A 54 -9.57 -3.90 16.52
N GLY A 55 -10.30 -2.84 16.91
CA GLY A 55 -10.08 -2.10 18.15
C GLY A 55 -8.76 -1.31 18.17
N VAL A 56 -8.29 -0.81 17.01
CA VAL A 56 -6.97 -0.15 16.87
C VAL A 56 -7.02 1.24 16.24
N GLN A 57 -8.20 1.86 16.17
CA GLN A 57 -8.45 3.13 15.48
C GLN A 57 -7.59 4.32 15.96
N ASP A 58 -7.18 4.35 17.23
CA ASP A 58 -6.41 5.46 17.80
C ASP A 58 -4.89 5.21 17.82
N VAL A 59 -4.46 3.99 17.50
CA VAL A 59 -3.05 3.56 17.61
C VAL A 59 -2.45 3.13 16.28
N LYS A 60 -3.29 2.78 15.30
CA LYS A 60 -2.86 2.32 13.97
C LYS A 60 -3.64 3.00 12.88
N ARG A 61 -3.03 3.09 11.71
CA ARG A 61 -3.69 3.46 10.46
C ARG A 61 -3.45 2.42 9.38
N VAL A 62 -4.38 2.30 8.45
CA VAL A 62 -4.22 1.44 7.27
C VAL A 62 -3.21 2.10 6.33
N HIS A 63 -2.09 1.43 6.06
CA HIS A 63 -1.07 1.90 5.13
C HIS A 63 -1.40 1.51 3.69
N LYS A 64 -1.81 0.25 3.47
CA LYS A 64 -2.18 -0.28 2.14
C LYS A 64 -3.26 -1.34 2.28
N LEU A 65 -4.17 -1.36 1.31
CA LEU A 65 -5.18 -2.40 1.11
C LEU A 65 -4.90 -3.13 -0.20
N PHE A 66 -4.83 -4.46 -0.16
CA PHE A 66 -4.65 -5.29 -1.34
C PHE A 66 -5.85 -6.22 -1.53
N TYR A 67 -6.60 -6.02 -2.60
CA TYR A 67 -7.66 -6.93 -3.02
C TYR A 67 -7.06 -8.09 -3.82
N ARG A 68 -7.53 -9.31 -3.53
CA ARG A 68 -7.18 -10.51 -4.29
C ARG A 68 -8.06 -10.62 -5.53
N ILE A 69 -7.67 -9.94 -6.61
CA ILE A 69 -8.48 -9.83 -7.84
C ILE A 69 -8.40 -11.11 -8.70
N PRO A 70 -9.53 -11.68 -9.15
CA PRO A 70 -9.53 -12.75 -10.14
C PRO A 70 -9.15 -12.22 -11.53
N ILE A 71 -8.26 -12.93 -12.26
CA ILE A 71 -7.82 -12.53 -13.61
C ILE A 71 -8.31 -13.50 -14.69
N SER A 72 -8.22 -14.82 -14.47
CA SER A 72 -8.55 -15.78 -15.52
C SER A 72 -8.98 -17.14 -14.99
N VAL A 73 -9.74 -17.86 -15.82
CA VAL A 73 -10.20 -19.24 -15.61
C VAL A 73 -9.72 -20.11 -16.78
N LEU A 74 -8.42 -20.13 -17.06
CA LEU A 74 -7.89 -21.09 -18.03
C LEU A 74 -8.02 -22.51 -17.43
N GLN A 75 -8.68 -23.41 -18.15
CA GLN A 75 -8.84 -24.83 -17.75
C GLN A 75 -9.48 -25.01 -16.35
N LYS A 76 -10.51 -24.22 -16.01
CA LYS A 76 -11.26 -24.27 -14.73
C LYS A 76 -10.47 -23.90 -13.46
N ILE A 77 -9.22 -23.45 -13.59
CA ILE A 77 -8.42 -22.99 -12.44
C ILE A 77 -8.48 -21.46 -12.40
N MET A 78 -9.00 -20.91 -11.30
CA MET A 78 -9.01 -19.47 -11.07
C MET A 78 -7.61 -18.99 -10.65
N LYS A 79 -7.03 -18.06 -11.41
CA LYS A 79 -5.80 -17.36 -11.09
C LYS A 79 -6.10 -15.97 -10.52
N TYR A 80 -5.31 -15.55 -9.53
CA TYR A 80 -5.51 -14.29 -8.82
C TYR A 80 -4.28 -13.39 -8.86
N ASP A 81 -4.50 -12.08 -8.87
CA ASP A 81 -3.49 -11.06 -8.59
C ASP A 81 -3.76 -10.29 -7.29
N CYS A 82 -2.89 -9.33 -7.00
CA CYS A 82 -3.15 -8.24 -6.07
C CYS A 82 -3.52 -6.96 -6.84
N PHE A 83 -4.63 -6.34 -6.44
CA PHE A 83 -4.99 -4.98 -6.80
C PHE A 83 -4.88 -4.10 -5.56
N THR A 84 -4.28 -2.91 -5.66
CA THR A 84 -4.19 -1.98 -4.51
C THR A 84 -5.43 -1.11 -4.50
N ILE A 85 -6.10 -0.98 -3.35
CA ILE A 85 -7.23 -0.08 -3.17
C ILE A 85 -6.73 1.20 -2.50
N GLY A 86 -6.95 2.34 -3.13
CA GLY A 86 -6.65 3.66 -2.58
C GLY A 86 -7.79 4.68 -2.69
N SER A 87 -8.91 4.35 -3.34
CA SER A 87 -10.03 5.27 -3.53
C SER A 87 -11.41 4.60 -3.56
N ASP A 88 -12.46 5.41 -3.69
CA ASP A 88 -13.84 4.96 -3.88
C ASP A 88 -14.02 4.22 -5.21
N GLU A 89 -13.37 4.68 -6.28
CA GLU A 89 -13.39 4.04 -7.60
C GLU A 89 -12.77 2.65 -7.53
N ASP A 90 -11.67 2.51 -6.81
CA ASP A 90 -11.03 1.22 -6.57
C ASP A 90 -11.95 0.26 -5.79
N LEU A 91 -12.71 0.78 -4.81
CA LEU A 91 -13.74 -0.01 -4.13
C LEU A 91 -14.83 -0.48 -5.08
N GLN A 92 -15.20 0.33 -6.09
CA GLN A 92 -16.19 -0.08 -7.09
C GLN A 92 -15.72 -1.28 -7.92
N VAL A 93 -14.42 -1.42 -8.16
CA VAL A 93 -13.83 -2.58 -8.86
C VAL A 93 -14.20 -3.90 -8.16
N LEU A 94 -14.27 -3.91 -6.82
CA LEU A 94 -14.62 -5.11 -6.06
C LEU A 94 -16.03 -5.60 -6.39
N PHE A 95 -16.98 -4.67 -6.52
CA PHE A 95 -18.36 -5.00 -6.90
C PHE A 95 -18.44 -5.53 -8.34
N HIS A 96 -17.67 -4.94 -9.25
CA HIS A 96 -17.59 -5.40 -10.63
C HIS A 96 -17.01 -6.81 -10.71
N CYS A 97 -15.91 -7.09 -10.01
CA CYS A 97 -15.34 -8.43 -9.95
C CYS A 97 -16.32 -9.44 -9.34
N ARG A 98 -17.06 -9.08 -8.28
CA ARG A 98 -18.04 -9.98 -7.66
C ARG A 98 -19.17 -10.36 -8.62
N GLN A 99 -19.59 -9.43 -9.49
CA GLN A 99 -20.60 -9.67 -10.51
C GLN A 99 -20.07 -10.51 -11.67
N GLN A 100 -18.83 -10.26 -12.11
CA GLN A 100 -18.20 -11.00 -13.21
C GLN A 100 -17.84 -12.44 -12.83
N PHE A 101 -17.50 -12.68 -11.56
CA PHE A 101 -17.05 -13.98 -11.06
C PHE A 101 -17.92 -14.45 -9.89
N PRO A 102 -19.20 -14.82 -10.13
CA PRO A 102 -20.12 -15.25 -9.08
C PRO A 102 -19.65 -16.52 -8.35
N GLU A 103 -18.83 -17.36 -9.01
CA GLU A 103 -18.28 -18.61 -8.46
C GLU A 103 -17.31 -18.40 -7.30
N ILE A 104 -16.76 -17.18 -7.16
CA ILE A 104 -15.85 -16.86 -6.05
C ILE A 104 -16.68 -16.70 -4.78
N LYS A 105 -16.54 -17.63 -3.84
CA LYS A 105 -17.35 -17.70 -2.62
C LYS A 105 -17.37 -16.36 -1.85
N THR A 106 -16.19 -15.88 -1.47
CA THR A 106 -16.03 -14.70 -0.62
C THR A 106 -14.79 -13.92 -1.08
N PRO A 107 -14.93 -12.62 -1.40
CA PRO A 107 -13.79 -11.76 -1.69
C PRO A 107 -12.83 -11.67 -0.50
N GLU A 108 -11.54 -11.48 -0.79
CA GLU A 108 -10.48 -11.38 0.23
C GLU A 108 -9.60 -10.14 0.02
N LEU A 109 -9.22 -9.51 1.12
CA LEU A 109 -8.33 -8.35 1.21
C LEU A 109 -7.20 -8.58 2.20
N MET A 110 -6.05 -7.95 1.96
CA MET A 110 -4.98 -7.81 2.94
C MET A 110 -4.85 -6.34 3.34
N ALA A 111 -5.01 -6.03 4.63
CA ALA A 111 -4.77 -4.72 5.20
C ALA A 111 -3.40 -4.68 5.87
N LYS A 112 -2.49 -3.87 5.35
CA LYS A 112 -1.23 -3.56 6.03
C LYS A 112 -1.44 -2.37 6.96
N LEU A 113 -1.28 -2.60 8.26
CA LEU A 113 -1.40 -1.57 9.29
C LEU A 113 -0.02 -1.06 9.67
N ILE A 114 0.07 0.24 9.96
CA ILE A 114 1.25 0.88 10.55
C ILE A 114 0.84 1.62 11.80
N ASP A 115 1.75 1.70 12.77
CA ASP A 115 1.50 2.43 14.01
C ASP A 115 1.41 3.93 13.70
N MET A 116 0.43 4.58 14.33
CA MET A 116 0.35 6.03 14.32
C MET A 116 1.51 6.52 15.17
N VAL A 117 2.49 7.19 14.56
CA VAL A 117 3.65 7.71 15.28
C VAL A 117 3.12 8.62 16.37
N SER A 118 3.14 8.13 17.61
CA SER A 118 2.99 8.98 18.78
C SER A 118 4.25 9.82 18.76
N SER A 119 4.16 11.08 18.34
CA SER A 119 5.12 12.08 18.79
C SER A 119 4.92 12.19 20.30
N SER A 120 5.51 11.25 21.02
CA SER A 120 5.87 11.39 22.41
C SER A 120 6.87 12.55 22.42
N ARG A 121 6.30 13.76 22.36
CA ARG A 121 6.93 15.01 22.72
C ARG A 121 7.64 14.70 24.02
N GLY A 122 8.97 14.63 23.97
CA GLY A 122 9.79 14.48 25.17
C GLY A 122 9.36 15.57 26.13
N SER A 123 8.49 15.22 27.07
CA SER A 123 7.96 16.15 28.06
C SER A 123 8.99 16.19 29.17
N ASN A 124 10.06 16.96 28.95
CA ASN A 124 10.89 17.42 30.05
C ASN A 124 10.11 18.49 30.81
N ARG A 125 9.14 18.09 31.62
CA ARG A 125 8.66 18.96 32.69
C ARG A 125 9.70 18.95 33.81
N ASN A 126 10.84 19.59 33.59
CA ASN A 126 11.68 20.06 34.69
C ASN A 126 11.02 21.31 35.27
N THR A 127 10.34 21.07 36.38
CA THR A 127 9.74 22.02 37.31
C THR A 127 10.61 23.27 37.50
N HIS A 128 10.07 24.45 37.19
CA HIS A 128 10.63 25.71 37.67
C HIS A 128 10.66 25.68 39.21
N THR A 129 11.84 25.43 39.79
CA THR A 129 12.11 25.71 41.21
C THR A 129 13.14 26.83 41.24
N LEU A 130 12.63 28.04 41.41
CA LEU A 130 13.44 29.22 41.72
C LEU A 130 13.92 29.08 43.17
N GLY A 131 15.24 29.02 43.39
CA GLY A 131 15.78 29.00 44.75
C GLY A 131 17.26 28.63 44.84
N THR A 132 18.10 29.66 44.74
CA THR A 132 19.42 29.75 45.41
C THR A 132 20.65 29.19 44.70
N VAL A 133 21.37 30.16 44.12
CA VAL A 133 22.81 30.30 43.88
C VAL A 133 23.71 29.33 44.67
N ALA A 134 24.51 28.53 43.96
CA ALA A 134 25.89 28.25 44.31
C ALA A 134 26.67 27.94 43.02
N SER A 135 27.64 28.81 42.75
CA SER A 135 28.50 28.79 41.56
C SER A 135 29.30 27.49 41.48
N SER A 136 29.23 26.79 40.34
CA SER A 136 30.20 25.76 39.99
C SER A 136 30.57 25.91 38.52
N SER A 137 31.71 26.57 38.33
CA SER A 137 32.43 26.68 37.08
C SER A 137 33.04 25.33 36.73
N SER A 138 32.58 24.73 35.64
CA SER A 138 33.36 23.74 34.89
C SER A 138 33.50 24.23 33.46
N ARG A 139 34.71 24.67 33.13
CA ARG A 139 35.13 25.14 31.80
C ARG A 139 34.85 24.07 30.74
N PRO A 140 34.28 24.41 29.58
CA PRO A 140 34.38 23.54 28.41
C PRO A 140 35.72 23.83 27.71
N VAL A 141 36.60 22.84 27.69
CA VAL A 141 37.73 22.80 26.74
C VAL A 141 37.18 22.29 25.41
N GLY A 142 37.42 23.07 24.36
CA GLY A 142 36.82 22.89 23.05
C GLY A 142 37.60 22.00 22.08
N ALA A 143 37.00 21.98 20.88
CA ALA A 143 37.47 21.54 19.57
C ALA A 143 37.35 20.04 19.23
N SER A 144 36.39 19.71 18.37
CA SER A 144 36.66 19.30 16.97
C SER A 144 35.34 19.28 16.19
N SER A 145 35.14 20.25 15.29
CA SER A 145 35.28 20.17 13.83
C SER A 145 34.18 19.34 13.14
N SER A 146 33.28 20.07 12.48
CA SER A 146 32.13 19.64 11.73
C SER A 146 32.44 19.57 10.24
N VAL A 147 32.21 18.42 9.58
CA VAL A 147 31.83 18.34 8.16
C VAL A 147 31.06 17.04 7.91
N PRO A 148 29.85 17.11 7.32
CA PRO A 148 29.67 16.38 6.07
C PRO A 148 29.18 17.34 4.99
N VAL A 149 30.02 17.50 3.96
CA VAL A 149 29.68 18.19 2.71
C VAL A 149 28.94 17.17 1.85
N ASN A 150 27.63 17.36 1.73
CA ASN A 150 26.87 16.80 0.64
C ASN A 150 25.90 17.90 0.16
N GLU A 151 26.40 18.79 -0.69
CA GLU A 151 25.59 19.77 -1.44
C GLU A 151 25.04 19.11 -2.74
N PRO A 152 23.88 19.53 -3.27
CA PRO A 152 23.05 18.70 -4.15
C PRO A 152 23.20 19.03 -5.66
N LEU A 153 22.71 18.07 -6.45
CA LEU A 153 22.11 18.22 -7.78
C LEU A 153 23.01 18.73 -8.93
N ASP A 154 23.57 17.77 -9.67
CA ASP A 154 23.69 17.87 -11.12
C ASP A 154 22.82 16.76 -11.74
N GLU A 155 21.64 17.14 -12.25
CA GLU A 155 21.03 16.50 -13.42
C GLU A 155 21.81 16.97 -14.69
N PRO A 156 21.64 16.43 -15.92
CA PRO A 156 20.88 15.26 -16.39
C PRO A 156 21.67 14.42 -17.44
N VAL A 157 20.96 13.47 -18.07
CA VAL A 157 21.23 12.89 -19.41
C VAL A 157 22.35 11.86 -19.55
N ALA A 158 21.94 10.59 -19.57
CA ALA A 158 22.39 9.68 -20.62
C ALA A 158 21.15 9.06 -21.28
N SER A 159 20.61 9.77 -22.27
CA SER A 159 19.68 9.19 -23.23
C SER A 159 20.39 8.00 -23.89
N SER A 160 19.91 6.78 -23.65
CA SER A 160 20.27 5.64 -24.48
C SER A 160 19.54 5.80 -25.82
N SER A 161 20.24 6.33 -26.81
CA SER A 161 19.80 6.29 -28.19
C SER A 161 20.02 4.88 -28.73
N PHE A 162 18.93 4.15 -28.98
CA PHE A 162 18.98 3.03 -29.92
C PHE A 162 18.81 3.61 -31.33
N VAL A 163 19.79 3.35 -32.18
CA VAL A 163 19.69 3.59 -33.63
C VAL A 163 18.89 2.42 -34.21
N VAL A 164 17.71 2.71 -34.76
CA VAL A 164 17.08 1.81 -35.74
C VAL A 164 17.66 2.21 -37.09
N ASP A 165 18.47 1.32 -37.67
CA ASP A 165 18.84 1.40 -39.07
C ASP A 165 17.67 0.87 -39.91
N LEU A 166 16.95 1.78 -40.54
CA LEU A 166 15.90 1.49 -41.51
C LEU A 166 16.45 1.90 -42.88
N ASN A 167 17.27 1.03 -43.47
CA ASN A 167 17.61 1.06 -44.88
C ASN A 167 17.94 -0.34 -45.39
N CYS A 168 16.92 -1.03 -45.88
CA CYS A 168 17.06 -1.95 -47.01
C CYS A 168 16.04 -1.53 -48.06
N SER A 169 16.39 -0.46 -48.77
CA SER A 169 15.85 -0.17 -50.10
C SER A 169 16.34 -1.27 -51.04
N GLY A 170 15.42 -2.17 -51.40
CA GLY A 170 15.59 -3.12 -52.48
C GLY A 170 14.44 -2.94 -53.46
N GLY A 171 14.51 -1.86 -54.25
CA GLY A 171 13.65 -1.68 -55.41
C GLY A 171 13.92 -2.78 -56.45
N GLY A 172 12.84 -3.33 -57.01
CA GLY A 172 12.88 -4.39 -58.01
C GLY A 172 11.50 -4.68 -58.60
N GLU A 173 10.91 -3.66 -59.23
CA GLU A 173 10.13 -3.75 -60.48
C GLU A 173 10.79 -4.77 -61.46
N VAL A 174 10.19 -5.60 -62.32
CA VAL A 174 8.90 -5.67 -63.03
C VAL A 174 8.79 -7.09 -63.70
N VAL A 175 7.59 -7.49 -64.17
CA VAL A 175 7.24 -8.47 -65.27
C VAL A 175 7.60 -9.95 -64.99
N GLU A 176 6.69 -10.93 -65.08
CA GLU A 176 5.72 -11.28 -66.15
C GLU A 176 4.45 -11.93 -65.57
#